data_AF-A0A7K4IJP9-F1
#
_entry.id   AF-A0A7K4IJP9-F1
#
_cell.length_a   1.000
_cell.length_b   1.000
_cell.length_c   1.000
_cell.angle_alpha   90.00
_cell.angle_beta   90.00
_cell.angle_gamma   90.00
#
_symmetry.space_group_name_H-M   'P 1'
#
loop_
_entity.id
_entity.type
_entity.pdbx_description
1 polymer ?
#
loop_
_entity_poly.entity_id
_entity_poly.type
_entity_poly.pdbx_seq_one_letter_code
_entity_poly.pdbx_strand_id
1 'polypeptide(L)'
;MELGWRLKSLGIKSRALVFYHATLDRMERFVGRKRLDKLYDLLSLKRLIEMGYILVFLLFSAGAINALLEGTDPNIIGIMIIPSFSFQSLLETFLNLFATAVGTLGIYLMYLGGRRTGTKRAPSLYVLSGLTTLVISMLIWWIIISVKGG
;
A
#
# COMPACT_ATOMS: atom_id res chain seq x y z
N MET A 1 29.57 4.15 -36.08
CA MET A 1 29.27 5.49 -36.63
C MET A 1 28.03 5.54 -37.55
N GLU A 2 27.24 4.47 -37.67
CA GLU A 2 26.11 4.42 -38.64
C GLU A 2 24.72 4.76 -38.06
N LEU A 3 24.52 4.76 -36.73
CA LEU A 3 23.20 5.05 -36.14
C LEU A 3 22.79 6.53 -36.22
N GLY A 4 23.75 7.44 -36.40
CA GLY A 4 23.50 8.89 -36.37
C GLY A 4 22.72 9.44 -37.56
N TRP A 5 22.80 8.77 -38.72
CA TRP A 5 22.20 9.26 -39.96
C TRP A 5 20.72 8.91 -40.10
N ARG A 6 20.25 7.79 -39.51
CA ARG A 6 18.83 7.39 -39.57
C ARG A 6 17.91 8.26 -38.69
N LEU A 7 18.43 8.84 -37.61
CA LEU A 7 17.65 9.63 -36.64
C LEU A 7 17.39 11.08 -37.09
N LYS A 8 18.08 11.56 -38.13
CA LYS A 8 17.95 12.94 -38.63
C LYS A 8 16.70 13.15 -39.50
N SER A 9 16.03 12.07 -39.93
CA SER A 9 14.86 12.09 -40.82
C SER A 9 13.52 12.41 -40.14
N LEU A 10 13.46 12.46 -38.80
CA LEU A 10 12.20 12.58 -38.04
C LEU A 10 11.98 13.92 -37.32
N GLY A 11 12.77 14.96 -37.65
CA GLY A 11 12.46 16.39 -37.52
C GLY A 11 12.18 17.01 -36.13
N ILE A 12 11.55 16.31 -35.19
CA ILE A 12 10.98 16.89 -33.96
C ILE A 12 11.37 16.11 -32.69
N LYS A 13 12.03 14.95 -32.80
CA LYS A 13 12.29 14.09 -31.62
C LYS A 13 13.71 14.15 -31.05
N SER A 14 14.69 14.75 -31.74
CA SER A 14 16.09 14.66 -31.29
C SER A 14 16.38 15.48 -30.03
N ARG A 15 15.83 16.69 -29.89
CA ARG A 15 16.07 17.53 -28.70
C ARG A 15 15.44 16.95 -27.43
N ALA A 16 14.23 16.43 -27.53
CA ALA A 16 13.55 15.79 -26.40
C ALA A 16 14.24 14.49 -25.97
N LEU A 17 14.68 13.66 -26.93
CA LEU A 17 15.46 12.45 -26.64
C LEU A 17 16.84 12.77 -26.05
N VAL A 18 17.52 13.80 -26.57
CA VAL A 18 18.80 14.26 -26.01
C VAL A 18 18.61 14.82 -24.61
N PHE A 19 17.53 15.57 -24.36
CA PHE A 19 17.21 16.06 -23.03
C PHE A 19 16.91 14.91 -22.07
N TYR A 20 16.09 13.93 -22.50
CA TYR A 20 15.75 12.75 -21.72
C TYR A 20 16.98 11.92 -21.34
N HIS A 21 17.87 11.67 -22.31
CA HIS A 21 19.15 11.00 -22.07
C HIS A 21 20.07 11.81 -21.16
N ALA A 22 20.16 13.13 -21.34
CA ALA A 22 20.97 14.00 -20.48
C ALA A 22 20.46 14.07 -19.03
N THR A 23 19.14 14.03 -18.84
CA THR A 23 18.53 13.96 -17.51
C THR A 23 18.74 12.61 -16.84
N LEU A 24 18.64 11.51 -17.59
CA LEU A 24 18.96 10.17 -17.10
C LEU A 24 20.42 10.07 -16.67
N ASP A 25 21.36 10.56 -17.50
CA ASP A 25 22.79 10.57 -17.20
C ASP A 25 23.16 11.42 -15.97
N ARG A 26 22.41 12.49 -15.70
CA ARG A 26 22.58 13.28 -14.46
C ARG A 26 22.05 12.53 -13.26
N MET A 27 20.85 11.97 -13.34
CA MET A 27 20.28 11.18 -12.25
C MET A 27 21.15 9.96 -11.93
N GLU A 28 21.73 9.33 -12.96
CA GLU A 28 22.62 8.19 -12.85
C GLU A 28 23.91 8.49 -12.09
N ARG A 29 24.45 9.71 -12.28
CA ARG A 29 25.61 10.21 -11.53
C ARG A 29 25.31 10.56 -10.07
N PHE A 30 24.11 11.04 -9.76
CA PHE A 30 23.72 11.43 -8.40
C PHE A 30 23.22 10.26 -7.53
N VAL A 31 22.49 9.33 -8.12
CA VAL A 31 21.77 8.26 -7.38
C VAL A 31 22.48 6.90 -7.53
N GLY A 32 23.26 6.71 -8.58
CA GLY A 32 23.93 5.45 -8.93
C GLY A 32 22.98 4.45 -9.63
N ARG A 33 23.45 3.85 -10.74
CA ARG A 33 22.69 2.88 -11.59
C ARG A 33 21.85 1.87 -10.79
N LYS A 34 22.49 1.19 -9.82
CA LYS A 34 21.83 0.16 -9.00
C LYS A 34 20.62 0.67 -8.21
N ARG A 35 20.61 1.93 -7.78
CA ARG A 35 19.47 2.52 -7.05
C ARG A 35 18.38 2.97 -8.02
N LEU A 36 18.73 3.44 -9.21
CA LEU A 36 17.77 3.76 -10.26
C LEU A 36 17.06 2.52 -10.76
N ASP A 37 17.77 1.44 -11.07
CA ASP A 37 17.17 0.18 -11.52
C ASP A 37 16.19 -0.35 -10.46
N LYS A 38 16.56 -0.22 -9.17
CA LYS A 38 15.70 -0.62 -8.06
C LYS A 38 14.46 0.27 -7.93
N LEU A 39 14.57 1.58 -8.18
CA LEU A 39 13.44 2.52 -8.21
C LEU A 39 12.52 2.26 -9.40
N TYR A 40 13.08 2.02 -10.58
CA TYR A 40 12.32 1.64 -11.78
C TYR A 40 11.59 0.31 -11.58
N ASP A 41 12.21 -0.66 -10.91
CA ASP A 41 11.58 -1.92 -10.54
C ASP A 41 10.49 -1.72 -9.47
N LEU A 42 10.69 -0.81 -8.51
CA LEU A 42 9.68 -0.41 -7.51
C LEU A 42 8.47 0.30 -8.11
N LEU A 43 8.70 1.18 -9.08
CA LEU A 43 7.70 1.92 -9.84
C LEU A 43 7.27 1.18 -11.12
N SER A 44 7.64 -0.09 -11.27
CA SER A 44 7.26 -0.87 -12.42
C SER A 44 5.73 -0.96 -12.48
N LEU A 45 5.19 -0.84 -13.70
CA LEU A 45 3.75 -0.84 -13.93
C LEU A 45 3.07 -2.08 -13.33
N LYS A 46 3.77 -3.22 -13.32
CA LYS A 46 3.35 -4.45 -12.64
C LYS A 46 3.15 -4.25 -11.13
N ARG A 47 4.12 -3.68 -10.41
CA ARG A 47 4.01 -3.44 -8.97
C ARG A 47 2.95 -2.40 -8.63
N LEU A 48 2.77 -1.38 -9.48
CA LEU A 48 1.71 -0.41 -9.31
C LEU A 48 0.32 -1.06 -9.44
N ILE A 49 0.15 -1.98 -10.40
CA ILE A 49 -1.09 -2.76 -10.53
C ILE A 49 -1.30 -3.65 -9.30
N GLU A 50 -0.27 -4.35 -8.82
CA GLU A 50 -0.36 -5.19 -7.62
C GLU A 50 -0.74 -4.38 -6.38
N MET A 51 -0.10 -3.22 -6.17
CA MET A 51 -0.44 -2.30 -5.07
C MET A 51 -1.86 -1.75 -5.20
N GLY A 52 -2.28 -1.37 -6.41
CA GLY A 52 -3.63 -0.90 -6.69
C GLY A 52 -4.67 -1.98 -6.39
N TYR A 53 -4.40 -3.23 -6.77
CA TYR A 53 -5.28 -4.36 -6.48
C TYR A 53 -5.44 -4.59 -4.98
N ILE A 54 -4.34 -4.60 -4.22
CA ILE A 54 -4.37 -4.74 -2.76
C ILE A 54 -5.15 -3.60 -2.12
N LEU A 55 -4.95 -2.36 -2.59
CA LEU A 55 -5.63 -1.19 -2.04
C LEU A 55 -7.14 -1.23 -2.29
N VAL A 56 -7.57 -1.61 -3.50
CA VAL A 56 -8.99 -1.82 -3.81
C VAL A 56 -9.57 -2.94 -2.95
N PHE A 57 -8.87 -4.08 -2.84
CA PHE A 57 -9.31 -5.19 -1.98
C PHE A 57 -9.49 -4.75 -0.52
N LEU A 58 -8.54 -3.99 0.02
CA LEU A 58 -8.63 -3.45 1.38
C LEU A 58 -9.82 -2.51 1.55
N LEU A 59 -10.03 -1.57 0.63
CA LEU A 59 -11.19 -0.66 0.68
C LEU A 59 -12.52 -1.41 0.65
N PHE A 60 -12.65 -2.42 -0.21
CA PHE A 60 -13.85 -3.23 -0.29
C PHE A 60 -14.07 -4.05 1.00
N SER A 61 -13.02 -4.68 1.51
CA SER A 61 -13.08 -5.44 2.77
C SER A 61 -13.42 -4.56 3.97
N ALA A 62 -13.01 -3.29 3.94
CA ALA A 62 -13.31 -2.32 4.98
C ALA A 62 -14.75 -1.77 4.91
N GLY A 63 -15.53 -2.08 3.87
CA GLY A 63 -16.92 -1.61 3.71
C GLY A 63 -17.03 -0.21 3.08
N ALA A 64 -16.05 0.18 2.25
CA ALA A 64 -16.06 1.48 1.59
C ALA A 64 -17.32 1.76 0.76
N ILE A 65 -17.94 0.74 0.16
CA ILE A 65 -19.20 0.90 -0.59
C ILE A 65 -20.32 1.37 0.34
N ASN A 66 -20.49 0.71 1.49
CA ASN A 66 -21.57 1.02 2.43
C ASN A 66 -21.41 2.44 2.97
N ALA A 67 -20.20 2.82 3.35
CA ALA A 67 -19.94 4.18 3.84
C ALA A 67 -20.03 5.27 2.77
N LEU A 68 -19.82 4.96 1.49
CA LEU A 68 -20.07 5.92 0.41
C LEU A 68 -21.57 6.13 0.17
N LEU A 69 -22.38 5.08 0.33
CA LEU A 69 -23.82 5.15 0.15
C LEU A 69 -24.52 5.85 1.33
N GLU A 70 -24.08 5.57 2.56
CA GLU A 70 -24.80 5.95 3.79
C GLU A 70 -24.05 6.97 4.64
N GLY A 71 -22.73 7.06 4.52
CA GLY A 71 -21.87 7.87 5.39
C GLY A 71 -21.97 9.39 5.15
N THR A 72 -22.80 9.83 4.20
CA THR A 72 -23.13 11.25 3.96
C THR A 72 -24.49 11.67 4.52
N ASP A 73 -25.25 10.74 5.11
CA ASP A 73 -26.52 11.08 5.75
C ASP A 73 -26.26 12.01 6.96
N PRO A 74 -26.85 13.22 6.98
CA PRO A 74 -26.64 14.19 8.07
C PRO A 74 -27.04 13.66 9.46
N ASN A 75 -27.87 12.62 9.55
CA ASN A 75 -28.20 11.97 10.82
C ASN A 75 -27.08 11.05 11.35
N ILE A 76 -26.12 10.70 10.49
CA ILE A 76 -25.04 9.75 10.74
C ILE A 76 -23.67 10.47 10.78
N ILE A 77 -23.59 11.68 10.21
CA ILE A 77 -22.38 12.52 10.25
C ILE A 77 -21.98 12.81 11.71
N GLY A 78 -20.75 12.39 12.07
CA GLY A 78 -20.18 12.58 13.41
C GLY A 78 -20.27 11.35 14.31
N ILE A 79 -21.05 10.32 13.95
CA ILE A 79 -21.09 9.06 14.68
C ILE A 79 -19.90 8.19 14.27
N MET A 80 -19.05 7.84 15.24
CA MET A 80 -17.83 7.06 14.98
C MET A 80 -18.14 5.61 14.59
N ILE A 81 -19.03 4.94 15.32
CA ILE A 81 -19.45 3.55 15.06
C ILE A 81 -20.97 3.52 15.17
N ILE A 82 -21.65 3.00 14.16
CA ILE A 82 -23.12 2.90 14.16
C ILE A 82 -23.48 1.54 14.78
N PRO A 83 -24.35 1.48 15.80
CA PRO A 83 -24.80 0.24 16.44
C PRO A 83 -25.82 -0.50 15.56
N SER A 84 -25.41 -0.86 14.36
CA SER A 84 -26.16 -1.65 13.40
C SER A 84 -25.19 -2.33 12.44
N PHE A 85 -25.47 -3.57 12.07
CA PHE A 85 -24.70 -4.29 11.04
C PHE A 85 -25.06 -3.87 9.62
N SER A 86 -26.23 -3.25 9.44
CA SER A 86 -26.69 -2.81 8.12
C SER A 86 -26.09 -1.45 7.72
N PHE A 87 -25.78 -0.61 8.71
CA PHE A 87 -25.28 0.73 8.48
C PHE A 87 -23.80 0.86 8.77
N GLN A 88 -23.12 1.69 7.97
CA GLN A 88 -21.69 1.92 8.13
C GLN A 88 -21.28 3.39 7.94
N SER A 89 -20.56 3.96 8.91
CA SER A 89 -20.05 5.34 8.81
C SER A 89 -18.69 5.42 8.12
N LEU A 90 -18.31 6.63 7.70
CA LEU A 90 -16.97 6.92 7.14
C LEU A 90 -15.85 6.65 8.16
N LEU A 91 -16.05 7.04 9.42
CA LEU A 91 -15.08 6.81 10.49
C LEU A 91 -14.95 5.32 10.82
N GLU A 92 -16.07 4.59 10.82
CA GLU A 92 -16.05 3.15 11.04
C GLU A 92 -15.30 2.41 9.93
N THR A 93 -15.50 2.83 8.67
CA THR A 93 -14.75 2.30 7.52
C THR A 93 -13.26 2.58 7.64
N PHE A 94 -12.88 3.77 8.09
CA PHE A 94 -11.48 4.09 8.37
C PHE A 94 -10.90 3.19 9.46
N LEU A 95 -11.65 2.95 10.55
CA LEU A 95 -11.23 2.03 11.62
C LEU A 95 -11.09 0.59 11.13
N ASN A 96 -12.05 0.11 10.32
CA ASN A 96 -12.00 -1.22 9.70
C ASN A 96 -10.80 -1.36 8.75
N LEU A 97 -10.53 -0.35 7.92
CA LEU A 97 -9.37 -0.30 7.03
C LEU A 97 -8.07 -0.31 7.85
N PHE A 98 -7.99 0.51 8.89
CA PHE A 98 -6.83 0.61 9.75
C PHE A 98 -6.55 -0.71 10.48
N ALA A 99 -7.58 -1.32 11.09
CA ALA A 99 -7.47 -2.61 11.75
C ALA A 99 -6.98 -3.68 10.76
N THR A 100 -7.56 -3.75 9.57
CA THR A 100 -7.19 -4.72 8.53
C THR A 100 -5.75 -4.51 8.04
N ALA A 101 -5.35 -3.25 7.82
CA ALA A 101 -4.00 -2.90 7.40
C ALA A 101 -2.96 -3.27 8.47
N VAL A 102 -3.22 -2.94 9.75
CA VAL A 102 -2.35 -3.30 10.88
C VAL A 102 -2.25 -4.82 11.04
N GLY A 103 -3.37 -5.54 10.91
CA GLY A 103 -3.39 -7.00 10.97
C GLY A 103 -2.59 -7.64 9.85
N THR A 104 -2.77 -7.16 8.61
CA THR A 104 -2.01 -7.61 7.43
C THR A 104 -0.53 -7.34 7.59
N LEU A 105 -0.17 -6.16 8.12
CA LEU A 105 1.22 -5.82 8.44
C LEU A 105 1.81 -6.77 9.48
N GLY A 106 1.03 -7.13 10.51
CA GLY A 106 1.46 -8.10 11.52
C GLY A 106 1.77 -9.47 10.92
N ILE A 107 0.88 -9.99 10.07
CA ILE A 107 1.11 -11.24 9.33
C ILE A 107 2.37 -11.14 8.45
N TYR A 108 2.54 -10.02 7.75
CA TYR A 108 3.71 -9.82 6.88
C TYR A 108 5.03 -9.76 7.67
N LEU A 109 5.04 -9.12 8.84
CA LEU A 109 6.21 -9.11 9.74
C LEU A 109 6.53 -10.52 10.24
N MET A 110 5.52 -11.32 10.61
CA MET A 110 5.72 -12.72 10.99
C MET A 110 6.28 -13.55 9.83
N TYR A 111 5.78 -13.35 8.61
CA TYR A 111 6.30 -13.99 7.40
C TYR A 111 7.78 -13.66 7.16
N LEU A 112 8.15 -12.36 7.25
CA LEU A 112 9.54 -11.92 7.14
C LEU A 112 10.42 -12.55 8.24
N GLY A 113 9.91 -12.64 9.45
CA GLY A 113 10.57 -13.28 10.57
C GLY A 113 10.85 -14.77 10.34
N GLY A 114 9.88 -15.50 9.76
CA GLY A 114 10.04 -16.91 9.41
C GLY A 114 11.09 -17.16 8.32
N ARG A 115 11.29 -16.20 7.41
CA ARG A 115 12.31 -16.29 6.34
C ARG A 115 13.73 -15.92 6.80
N ARG A 116 13.89 -15.30 7.96
CA ARG A 116 15.19 -14.82 8.48
C ARG A 116 15.81 -15.73 9.53
N THR A 117 15.46 -17.00 9.55
CA THR A 117 15.96 -18.03 10.49
C THR A 117 17.42 -18.40 10.22
N GLY A 118 18.34 -17.45 10.45
CA GLY A 118 19.79 -17.65 10.43
C GLY A 118 20.42 -17.91 11.80
N THR A 119 19.70 -17.69 12.91
CA THR A 119 20.26 -17.82 14.26
C THR A 119 19.31 -18.55 15.22
N LYS A 120 19.92 -19.40 16.05
CA LYS A 120 19.28 -20.42 16.90
C LYS A 120 18.39 -19.82 18.01
N ARG A 121 17.23 -20.45 18.22
CA ARG A 121 16.41 -20.53 19.46
C ARG A 121 15.62 -19.30 19.96
N ALA A 122 15.79 -18.09 19.43
CA ALA A 122 14.95 -16.94 19.82
C ALA A 122 13.96 -16.56 18.70
N PRO A 123 12.67 -16.26 19.02
CA PRO A 123 11.76 -15.69 18.04
C PRO A 123 12.35 -14.37 17.54
N SER A 124 12.44 -14.21 16.22
CA SER A 124 12.97 -12.96 15.67
C SER A 124 12.09 -11.79 16.11
N LEU A 125 12.70 -10.61 16.30
CA LEU A 125 11.95 -9.37 16.62
C LEU A 125 10.81 -9.12 15.63
N TYR A 126 10.93 -9.58 14.39
CA TYR A 126 9.89 -9.55 13.37
C TYR A 126 8.67 -10.43 13.73
N VAL A 127 8.88 -11.63 14.27
CA VAL A 127 7.78 -12.48 14.74
C VAL A 127 7.10 -11.85 15.95
N LEU A 128 7.87 -11.33 16.91
CA LEU A 128 7.30 -10.72 18.11
C LEU A 128 6.49 -9.47 17.76
N SER A 129 7.06 -8.53 16.99
CA SER A 129 6.36 -7.32 16.54
C SER A 129 5.14 -7.63 15.67
N GLY A 130 5.25 -8.65 14.81
CA GLY A 130 4.13 -9.11 14.00
C GLY A 130 2.99 -9.69 14.82
N LEU A 131 3.30 -10.48 15.86
CA LEU A 131 2.30 -10.99 16.79
C LEU A 131 1.63 -9.86 17.59
N THR A 132 2.42 -8.91 18.12
CA THR A 132 1.87 -7.78 18.87
C THR A 132 0.92 -6.93 18.02
N THR A 133 1.32 -6.62 16.79
CA THR A 133 0.48 -5.84 15.87
C THR A 133 -0.78 -6.60 15.45
N LEU A 134 -0.70 -7.92 15.24
CA LEU A 134 -1.86 -8.77 14.99
C LEU A 134 -2.86 -8.73 16.17
N VAL A 135 -2.37 -8.86 17.40
CA VAL A 135 -3.22 -8.81 18.60
C VAL A 135 -3.90 -7.44 18.73
N ILE A 136 -3.17 -6.34 18.50
CA ILE A 136 -3.75 -4.99 18.50
C ILE A 136 -4.87 -4.88 17.47
N SER A 137 -4.64 -5.36 16.24
CA SER A 137 -5.65 -5.38 15.17
C SER A 137 -6.90 -6.16 15.58
N MET A 138 -6.72 -7.35 16.16
CA MET A 138 -7.84 -8.18 16.67
C MET A 138 -8.64 -7.48 17.77
N LEU A 139 -7.96 -6.77 18.69
CA LEU A 139 -8.63 -6.01 19.76
C LEU A 139 -9.47 -4.87 19.21
N ILE A 140 -8.94 -4.13 18.22
CA ILE A 140 -9.72 -3.07 17.54
C ILE A 140 -10.96 -3.69 16.89
N TRP A 141 -10.81 -4.81 16.19
CA TRP A 141 -11.92 -5.48 15.52
C TRP A 141 -12.98 -5.97 16.51
N TRP A 142 -12.55 -6.53 17.63
CA TRP A 142 -13.43 -6.96 18.72
C TRP A 142 -14.26 -5.81 19.29
N ILE A 143 -13.64 -4.64 19.52
CA ILE A 143 -14.34 -3.44 20.01
C ILE A 143 -15.42 -3.01 19.02
N ILE A 144 -15.13 -3.01 17.71
CA ILE A 144 -16.09 -2.59 16.69
C ILE A 144 -17.30 -3.53 16.68
N ILE A 145 -17.10 -4.85 16.68
CA ILE A 145 -18.21 -5.81 16.74
C ILE A 145 -19.00 -5.64 18.03
N SER A 146 -18.33 -5.48 19.17
CA SER A 146 -19.00 -5.35 20.46
C SER A 146 -19.93 -4.14 20.50
N VAL A 147 -19.58 -3.05 19.81
CA VAL A 147 -20.43 -1.86 19.72
C VAL A 147 -21.57 -2.07 18.71
N LYS A 148 -21.35 -2.84 17.64
CA LYS A 148 -22.38 -3.13 16.64
C LYS A 148 -23.44 -4.14 17.07
N GLY A 149 -23.04 -5.16 17.84
CA GLY A 149 -23.89 -6.25 18.28
C GLY A 149 -24.44 -6.09 19.71
N GLY A 150 -24.14 -4.96 20.36
CA GLY A 150 -24.71 -4.59 21.66
C GLY A 150 -26.11 -4.04 21.56
#